data_AF-A0A7V4XFU4-F1
#
_entry.id   AF-A0A7V4XFU4-F1
#
_cell.length_a   1.000
_cell.length_b   1.000
_cell.length_c   1.000
_cell.angle_alpha   90.00
_cell.angle_beta   90.00
_cell.angle_gamma   90.00
#
_symmetry.space_group_name_H-M   'P 1'
#
loop_
_entity.id
_entity.type
_entity.pdbx_description
1 polymer ?
#
loop_
_entity_poly.entity_id
_entity_poly.type
_entity_poly.pdbx_seq_one_letter_code
_entity_poly.pdbx_strand_id
1 'polypeptide(L)'
;MLKNNRGFTLIEILVVMAISVILMGLILGPVVKSFQLTRSAQAMVESQDAARSTMQLISRDLGQAMYAYDNASFDVPSFADSTLSLPPGKTPIMLPVSQPGGTTQWFVLPYAKIDFILPKLYMHCNNPDHPSDKPRDYTRDLDMGGGQIDMRDWPPCPYCKSNDVEARPKLPLEQDTTIVRYFLAVRYNNIGGLLDPSDPSSINHGWVSPWGTNVVEGTENQVVLYRVEFSIYDDSLFPKDMPVDERLEDPYFFYRTNTDSNGVPIWQHWRDISRVIGVGKYEDLVLGTFDSGGNCTAVEPTITFRTTAIENDPFVPTYSTDTTNDYPNAAPLIFSAKYGYWTPDNRVDVYRGNLDAETLDYFSGPGPNNQGLVVWRHPQSGDDTVEFNISQYMQDGYVPADTSTKHMEMAFTINENKGTVNFSLQPPRPGHLTTGPVCKISPTQINAQFHGDYSNDRGSAVRWYLLNTFDQTGHPDQYLQNAKVVPGSDRVIGPDMTPGPNYGKPIRYQRVPLSLGDPGLNQYKVDCDLGKIYFSSDPNIDLPEVLDSRGKITPILIDYKVHFNKSDDTVTGNYATKSLITVHLGMRMFDPDAGRAYPVDLNDNIKIRNALR
;
A
#
# COMPACT_ATOMS: atom_id res chain seq x y z
N MET A 1 68.04 -2.57 -77.04
CA MET A 1 67.02 -3.30 -76.26
C MET A 1 67.65 -4.55 -75.67
N LEU A 2 68.02 -4.54 -74.39
CA LEU A 2 68.34 -5.74 -73.60
C LEU A 2 67.64 -5.53 -72.25
N LYS A 3 66.52 -6.23 -72.05
CA LYS A 3 65.64 -6.11 -70.90
C LYS A 3 66.26 -6.94 -69.77
N ASN A 4 66.86 -6.26 -68.80
CA ASN A 4 67.54 -6.88 -67.66
C ASN A 4 66.48 -7.38 -66.64
N ASN A 5 65.98 -8.60 -66.81
CA ASN A 5 65.13 -9.25 -65.82
C ASN A 5 66.01 -9.91 -64.74
N ARG A 6 66.43 -9.13 -63.73
CA ARG A 6 66.97 -9.69 -62.49
C ARG A 6 65.79 -10.18 -61.65
N GLY A 7 65.63 -11.50 -61.54
CA GLY A 7 64.70 -12.11 -60.60
C GLY A 7 65.17 -11.95 -59.17
N PHE A 8 64.23 -11.77 -58.24
CA PHE A 8 64.51 -11.68 -56.81
C PHE A 8 65.19 -12.94 -56.27
N THR A 9 66.13 -12.77 -55.36
CA THR A 9 66.78 -13.88 -54.66
C THR A 9 65.85 -14.47 -53.60
N LEU A 10 65.98 -15.77 -53.34
CA LEU A 10 65.14 -16.48 -52.37
C LEU A 10 65.20 -15.85 -50.96
N ILE A 11 66.35 -15.27 -50.60
CA ILE A 11 66.53 -14.58 -49.32
C ILE A 11 65.81 -13.23 -49.25
N GLU A 12 65.73 -12.49 -50.36
CA GLU A 12 64.96 -11.23 -50.43
C GLU A 12 63.47 -11.52 -50.24
N ILE A 13 62.95 -12.58 -50.85
CA ILE A 13 61.54 -12.98 -50.70
C ILE A 13 61.24 -13.38 -49.24
N LEU A 14 62.15 -14.09 -48.57
CA LEU A 14 61.96 -14.51 -47.19
C LEU A 14 61.98 -13.31 -46.21
N VAL A 15 62.90 -12.36 -46.41
CA VAL A 15 62.96 -11.14 -45.59
C VAL A 15 61.73 -10.27 -45.79
N VAL A 16 61.25 -10.12 -47.03
CA VAL A 16 60.02 -9.37 -47.32
C VAL A 16 58.81 -10.03 -46.65
N MET A 17 58.71 -11.36 -46.66
CA MET A 17 57.64 -12.07 -45.96
C MET A 17 57.75 -11.89 -44.43
N ALA A 18 58.94 -12.01 -43.85
CA ALA A 18 59.15 -11.82 -42.41
C ALA A 18 58.81 -10.40 -41.94
N ILE A 19 59.26 -9.38 -42.68
CA ILE A 19 58.93 -7.99 -42.38
C ILE A 19 57.42 -7.75 -42.57
N SER A 20 56.81 -8.29 -43.63
CA SER A 20 55.36 -8.15 -43.86
C SER A 20 54.53 -8.75 -42.72
N VAL A 21 54.90 -9.91 -42.18
CA VAL A 21 54.21 -10.53 -41.03
C VAL A 21 54.34 -9.67 -39.77
N ILE A 22 55.53 -9.12 -39.49
CA ILE A 22 55.74 -8.23 -38.35
C ILE A 22 54.94 -6.93 -38.49
N LEU A 23 54.99 -6.32 -39.69
CA LEU A 23 54.29 -5.06 -39.98
C LEU A 23 52.78 -5.25 -39.96
N MET A 24 52.29 -6.36 -40.50
CA MET A 24 50.88 -6.73 -40.48
C MET A 24 50.40 -7.05 -39.06
N GLY A 25 51.21 -7.72 -38.24
CA GLY A 25 50.91 -7.96 -36.82
C GLY A 25 50.84 -6.67 -35.99
N LEU A 26 51.76 -5.73 -36.23
CA LEU A 26 51.79 -4.43 -35.54
C LEU A 26 50.61 -3.53 -35.92
N ILE A 27 50.08 -3.65 -37.15
CA ILE A 27 48.89 -2.89 -37.59
C ILE A 27 47.59 -3.58 -37.15
N LEU A 28 47.48 -4.91 -37.30
CA LEU A 28 46.24 -5.66 -37.00
C LEU A 28 45.91 -5.69 -35.51
N GLY A 29 46.91 -5.80 -34.63
CA GLY A 29 46.68 -5.86 -33.18
C GLY A 29 45.88 -4.68 -32.63
N PRO A 30 46.31 -3.43 -32.87
CA PRO A 30 45.56 -2.23 -32.48
C PRO A 30 44.18 -2.12 -33.14
N VAL A 31 44.03 -2.57 -34.38
CA VAL A 31 42.74 -2.52 -35.12
C VAL A 31 41.71 -3.47 -34.50
N VAL A 32 42.09 -4.72 -34.21
CA VAL A 32 41.20 -5.69 -33.54
C VAL A 32 40.79 -5.20 -32.16
N LYS A 33 41.74 -4.65 -31.38
CA LYS A 33 41.44 -4.04 -30.08
C LYS A 33 40.50 -2.85 -30.20
N SER A 34 40.65 -2.03 -31.24
CA SER A 34 39.76 -0.88 -31.50
C SER A 34 38.34 -1.31 -31.85
N PHE A 35 38.17 -2.39 -32.62
CA PHE A 35 36.85 -2.95 -32.90
C PHE A 35 36.19 -3.55 -31.65
N GLN A 36 36.95 -4.26 -30.81
CA GLN A 36 36.45 -4.77 -29.52
C GLN A 36 36.00 -3.64 -28.60
N LEU A 37 36.81 -2.58 -28.46
CA LEU A 37 36.45 -1.38 -27.68
C LEU A 37 35.20 -0.68 -28.23
N THR A 38 35.02 -0.64 -29.55
CA THR A 38 33.85 -0.01 -30.16
C THR A 38 32.58 -0.84 -29.91
N ARG A 39 32.67 -2.17 -30.03
CA ARG A 39 31.54 -3.08 -29.74
C ARG A 39 31.13 -3.04 -28.28
N SER A 40 32.10 -3.07 -27.36
CA SER A 40 31.82 -2.99 -25.92
C SER A 40 31.21 -1.65 -25.54
N ALA A 41 31.71 -0.55 -26.10
CA ALA A 41 31.12 0.78 -25.91
C ALA A 41 29.69 0.87 -26.45
N GLN A 42 29.41 0.29 -27.63
CA GLN A 42 28.07 0.26 -28.20
C GLN A 42 27.09 -0.56 -27.33
N ALA A 43 27.49 -1.76 -26.90
CA ALA A 43 26.68 -2.59 -26.00
C ALA A 43 26.38 -1.86 -24.66
N MET A 44 27.36 -1.15 -24.11
CA MET A 44 27.18 -0.35 -22.89
C MET A 44 26.19 0.81 -23.08
N VAL A 45 26.20 1.49 -24.23
CA VAL A 45 25.23 2.56 -24.51
C VAL A 45 23.84 1.98 -24.69
N GLU A 46 23.71 0.88 -25.45
CA GLU A 46 22.44 0.20 -25.69
C GLU A 46 21.80 -0.29 -24.38
N SER A 47 22.58 -0.84 -23.43
CA SER A 47 22.05 -1.19 -22.10
C SER A 47 21.57 0.01 -21.32
N GLN A 48 22.34 1.09 -21.25
CA GLN A 48 21.94 2.25 -20.47
C GLN A 48 20.65 2.85 -21.02
N ASP A 49 20.52 2.96 -22.34
CA ASP A 49 19.34 3.54 -22.96
C ASP A 49 18.11 2.66 -22.74
N ALA A 50 18.26 1.35 -22.83
CA ALA A 50 17.12 0.46 -22.63
C ALA A 50 16.83 0.19 -21.13
N ALA A 51 17.80 0.30 -20.23
CA ALA A 51 17.57 0.40 -18.78
C ALA A 51 16.75 1.66 -18.44
N ARG A 52 17.13 2.81 -19.00
CA ARG A 52 16.37 4.06 -18.87
C ARG A 52 14.97 3.93 -19.44
N SER A 53 14.82 3.35 -20.63
CA SER A 53 13.51 3.12 -21.26
C SER A 53 12.62 2.20 -20.41
N THR A 54 13.19 1.12 -19.86
CA THR A 54 12.50 0.20 -18.95
C THR A 54 12.07 0.91 -17.66
N MET A 55 12.95 1.68 -17.03
CA MET A 55 12.62 2.46 -15.84
C MET A 55 11.52 3.49 -16.13
N GLN A 56 11.59 4.20 -17.27
CA GLN A 56 10.55 5.14 -17.69
C GLN A 56 9.20 4.46 -17.91
N LEU A 57 9.18 3.27 -18.51
CA LEU A 57 7.97 2.48 -18.71
C LEU A 57 7.35 2.07 -17.36
N ILE A 58 8.15 1.48 -16.47
CA ILE A 58 7.72 1.09 -15.12
C ILE A 58 7.20 2.30 -14.35
N SER A 59 7.94 3.41 -14.37
CA SER A 59 7.59 4.66 -13.69
C SER A 59 6.28 5.26 -14.19
N ARG A 60 6.04 5.20 -15.51
CA ARG A 60 4.79 5.65 -16.11
C ARG A 60 3.62 4.77 -15.68
N ASP A 61 3.75 3.45 -15.79
CA ASP A 61 2.68 2.51 -15.48
C ASP A 61 2.34 2.57 -13.97
N LEU A 62 3.34 2.51 -13.09
CA LEU A 62 3.15 2.63 -11.63
C LEU A 62 2.64 4.01 -11.22
N GLY A 63 3.14 5.08 -11.85
CA GLY A 63 2.68 6.44 -11.58
C GLY A 63 1.20 6.65 -11.93
N GLN A 64 0.67 5.88 -12.89
CA GLN A 64 -0.74 5.89 -13.28
C GLN A 64 -1.60 4.88 -12.52
N ALA A 65 -1.01 3.94 -11.78
CA ALA A 65 -1.76 2.92 -11.07
C ALA A 65 -2.76 3.51 -10.07
N MET A 66 -3.89 2.83 -9.91
CA MET A 66 -4.92 3.14 -8.91
C MET A 66 -4.70 2.39 -7.60
N TYR A 67 -4.01 1.26 -7.66
CA TYR A 67 -3.71 0.44 -6.50
C TYR A 67 -2.50 -0.45 -6.80
N ALA A 68 -1.59 -0.60 -5.84
CA ALA A 68 -0.51 -1.57 -5.89
C ALA A 68 -0.64 -2.56 -4.73
N TYR A 69 -0.41 -3.83 -5.04
CA TYR A 69 -0.40 -4.89 -4.05
C TYR A 69 0.95 -4.93 -3.32
N ASP A 70 0.89 -5.43 -2.10
CA ASP A 70 2.09 -5.63 -1.29
C ASP A 70 2.68 -7.00 -1.61
N ASN A 71 3.99 -7.05 -1.83
CA ASN A 71 4.74 -8.28 -2.11
C ASN A 71 5.78 -8.58 -1.03
N ALA A 72 5.68 -7.94 0.14
CA ALA A 72 6.63 -8.09 1.24
C ALA A 72 6.43 -9.34 2.09
N SER A 73 5.30 -10.06 1.99
CA SER A 73 5.09 -11.26 2.80
C SER A 73 6.02 -12.40 2.38
N PHE A 74 6.62 -13.05 3.38
CA PHE A 74 7.52 -14.18 3.23
C PHE A 74 7.25 -15.12 4.41
N ASP A 75 6.48 -16.17 4.17
CA ASP A 75 6.52 -17.38 4.99
C ASP A 75 7.17 -18.44 4.11
N VAL A 76 8.37 -18.91 4.48
CA VAL A 76 9.04 -20.00 3.76
C VAL A 76 8.88 -21.29 4.53
N PRO A 77 8.10 -22.25 4.02
CA PRO A 77 8.22 -23.64 4.44
C PRO A 77 9.60 -24.17 4.00
N SER A 78 10.30 -24.85 4.88
CA SER A 78 11.48 -25.65 4.51
C SER A 78 11.04 -26.81 3.62
N PHE A 79 11.66 -27.00 2.45
CA PHE A 79 11.30 -28.09 1.53
C PHE A 79 12.31 -29.23 1.55
N ALA A 80 11.79 -30.43 1.79
CA ALA A 80 12.38 -31.68 1.36
C ALA A 80 11.35 -32.39 0.47
N ASP A 81 11.77 -32.72 -0.76
CA ASP A 81 11.16 -33.69 -1.67
C ASP A 81 9.93 -33.29 -2.52
N SER A 82 9.97 -33.85 -3.73
CA SER A 82 9.31 -33.63 -5.02
C SER A 82 7.78 -33.78 -5.11
N THR A 83 7.05 -33.73 -4.01
CA THR A 83 5.58 -33.69 -4.04
C THR A 83 5.09 -32.32 -3.54
N LEU A 84 4.86 -31.39 -4.48
CA LEU A 84 4.36 -30.03 -4.23
C LEU A 84 2.90 -30.06 -3.71
N SER A 85 2.75 -30.38 -2.43
CA SER A 85 1.57 -30.05 -1.63
C SER A 85 2.00 -28.92 -0.69
N LEU A 86 1.65 -27.70 -1.05
CA LEU A 86 2.16 -26.49 -0.40
C LEU A 86 1.04 -25.68 0.25
N PRO A 87 1.17 -25.25 1.52
CA PRO A 87 0.23 -24.31 2.11
C PRO A 87 0.14 -23.02 1.28
N PRO A 88 -1.08 -22.47 1.12
CA PRO A 88 -1.27 -21.20 0.45
C PRO A 88 -0.72 -20.03 1.28
N GLY A 89 0.11 -19.23 0.60
CA GLY A 89 0.58 -17.91 1.00
C GLY A 89 2.11 -17.81 1.20
N LYS A 90 2.81 -16.74 0.83
CA LYS A 90 2.50 -15.54 0.03
C LYS A 90 3.80 -14.98 -0.59
N THR A 91 3.70 -14.53 -1.85
CA THR A 91 4.34 -13.39 -2.56
C THR A 91 5.72 -13.37 -3.24
N PRO A 92 6.79 -14.12 -2.93
CA PRO A 92 8.01 -14.04 -3.75
C PRO A 92 7.93 -14.94 -4.99
N ILE A 93 8.78 -14.70 -5.99
CA ILE A 93 8.91 -15.61 -7.13
C ILE A 93 9.83 -16.77 -6.72
N MET A 94 9.45 -18.00 -7.04
CA MET A 94 10.33 -19.16 -6.91
C MET A 94 11.05 -19.42 -8.23
N LEU A 95 12.37 -19.23 -8.24
CA LEU A 95 13.22 -19.45 -9.42
C LEU A 95 13.78 -20.88 -9.42
N PRO A 96 13.55 -21.68 -10.48
CA PRO A 96 14.25 -22.95 -10.64
C PRO A 96 15.69 -22.68 -11.08
N VAL A 97 16.66 -23.31 -10.44
CA VAL A 97 18.10 -23.18 -10.71
C VAL A 97 18.68 -24.56 -10.98
N SER A 98 19.36 -24.71 -12.11
CA SER A 98 20.03 -25.95 -12.48
C SER A 98 21.40 -26.04 -11.81
N GLN A 99 21.65 -27.14 -11.10
CA GLN A 99 22.89 -27.40 -10.36
C GLN A 99 23.88 -28.25 -11.19
N PRO A 100 25.20 -28.17 -10.90
CA PRO A 100 26.19 -29.10 -11.44
C PRO A 100 25.87 -30.54 -11.03
N GLY A 101 25.36 -31.35 -11.97
CA GLY A 101 24.85 -32.70 -11.69
C GLY A 101 23.44 -32.97 -12.21
N GLY A 102 22.78 -31.96 -12.79
CA GLY A 102 21.50 -32.10 -13.49
C GLY A 102 20.27 -32.03 -12.57
N THR A 103 20.45 -31.75 -11.27
CA THR A 103 19.34 -31.49 -10.36
C THR A 103 18.87 -30.03 -10.47
N THR A 104 17.58 -29.78 -10.23
CA THR A 104 17.02 -28.43 -10.15
C THR A 104 16.65 -28.11 -8.71
N GLN A 105 17.11 -26.96 -8.20
CA GLN A 105 16.80 -26.44 -6.87
C GLN A 105 16.03 -25.13 -7.00
N TRP A 106 15.12 -24.86 -6.07
CA TRP A 106 14.31 -23.65 -6.09
C TRP A 106 14.86 -22.60 -5.12
N PHE A 107 14.94 -21.36 -5.59
CA PHE A 107 15.40 -20.20 -4.83
C PHE A 107 14.33 -19.13 -4.79
N VAL A 108 14.21 -18.46 -3.64
CA VAL A 108 13.26 -17.36 -3.47
C VAL A 108 13.87 -16.08 -4.01
N LEU A 109 13.13 -15.37 -4.87
CA LEU A 109 13.49 -14.03 -5.33
C LEU A 109 12.59 -12.99 -4.62
N PRO A 110 13.05 -12.38 -3.51
CA PRO A 110 12.27 -11.39 -2.78
C PRO A 110 12.09 -10.11 -3.60
N TYR A 111 10.90 -9.51 -3.55
CA TYR A 111 10.58 -8.25 -4.25
C TYR A 111 10.79 -8.29 -5.78
N ALA A 112 10.94 -9.47 -6.38
CA ALA A 112 11.15 -9.64 -7.81
C ALA A 112 9.85 -9.55 -8.64
N LYS A 113 8.71 -9.27 -8.00
CA LYS A 113 7.42 -9.01 -8.64
C LYS A 113 6.76 -7.76 -8.09
N ILE A 114 5.97 -7.08 -8.93
CA ILE A 114 4.98 -6.07 -8.51
C ILE A 114 3.68 -6.27 -9.26
N ASP A 115 2.57 -6.21 -8.51
CA ASP A 115 1.21 -6.33 -9.01
C ASP A 115 0.48 -5.03 -8.75
N PHE A 116 -0.21 -4.49 -9.75
CA PHE A 116 -0.98 -3.26 -9.61
C PHE A 116 -2.12 -3.17 -10.62
N ILE A 117 -3.09 -2.32 -10.32
CA ILE A 117 -4.27 -2.07 -11.16
C ILE A 117 -4.13 -0.69 -11.79
N LEU A 118 -4.28 -0.63 -13.11
CA LEU A 118 -4.38 0.61 -13.86
C LEU A 118 -5.83 1.14 -13.84
N PRO A 119 -6.03 2.45 -14.10
CA PRO A 119 -7.36 2.98 -14.30
C PRO A 119 -8.00 2.38 -15.54
N LYS A 120 -9.31 2.17 -15.49
CA LYS A 120 -10.12 1.74 -16.62
C LYS A 120 -9.98 2.74 -17.76
N LEU A 121 -9.54 2.24 -18.91
CA LEU A 121 -9.35 3.04 -20.11
C LEU A 121 -10.55 2.88 -21.06
N TYR A 122 -10.95 3.97 -21.70
CA TYR A 122 -11.85 3.99 -22.85
C TYR A 122 -11.05 4.44 -24.08
N MET A 123 -11.42 3.92 -25.23
CA MET A 123 -10.89 4.36 -26.51
C MET A 123 -11.76 5.50 -27.04
N HIS A 124 -11.14 6.60 -27.42
CA HIS A 124 -11.78 7.70 -28.12
C HIS A 124 -11.37 7.68 -29.59
N CYS A 125 -12.34 7.60 -30.50
CA CYS A 125 -12.06 7.69 -31.93
C CYS A 125 -11.88 9.16 -32.37
N ASN A 126 -10.68 9.49 -32.84
CA ASN A 126 -10.33 10.81 -33.35
C ASN A 126 -10.66 11.00 -34.85
N ASN A 127 -11.08 9.94 -35.54
CA ASN A 127 -11.40 10.00 -36.97
C ASN A 127 -12.44 11.10 -37.27
N PRO A 128 -12.13 12.10 -38.13
CA PRO A 128 -13.09 13.12 -38.54
C PRO A 128 -14.37 12.54 -39.14
N ASP A 129 -14.26 11.43 -39.89
CA ASP A 129 -15.37 10.77 -40.59
C ASP A 129 -16.17 9.81 -39.70
N HIS A 130 -16.02 9.90 -38.37
CA HIS A 130 -16.82 9.09 -37.45
C HIS A 130 -18.31 9.42 -37.57
N PRO A 131 -19.20 8.42 -37.67
CA PRO A 131 -20.64 8.63 -37.72
C PRO A 131 -21.13 9.49 -36.55
N SER A 132 -21.88 10.55 -36.85
CA SER A 132 -22.34 11.53 -35.85
C SER A 132 -23.37 10.97 -34.86
N ASP A 133 -24.03 9.86 -35.21
CA ASP A 133 -25.03 9.18 -34.38
C ASP A 133 -24.43 8.12 -33.44
N LYS A 134 -23.11 7.86 -33.53
CA LYS A 134 -22.42 6.86 -32.71
C LYS A 134 -21.50 7.50 -31.68
N PRO A 135 -21.36 6.90 -30.49
CA PRO A 135 -20.39 7.37 -29.51
C PRO A 135 -18.97 7.19 -30.05
N ARG A 136 -18.12 8.21 -29.87
CA ARG A 136 -16.68 8.12 -30.17
C ARG A 136 -15.92 7.33 -29.11
N ASP A 137 -16.47 7.28 -27.90
CA ASP A 137 -15.91 6.54 -26.77
C ASP A 137 -16.43 5.11 -26.73
N TYR A 138 -15.53 4.14 -26.61
CA TYR A 138 -15.87 2.72 -26.50
C TYR A 138 -14.90 1.98 -25.56
N THR A 139 -15.36 0.88 -24.96
CA THR A 139 -14.52 0.08 -24.07
C THR A 139 -13.49 -0.73 -24.87
N ARG A 140 -12.32 -1.01 -24.28
CA ARG A 140 -11.36 -2.01 -24.81
C ARG A 140 -12.05 -3.37 -24.98
N ASP A 141 -12.95 -3.68 -24.04
CA ASP A 141 -13.62 -4.96 -23.86
C ASP A 141 -14.96 -5.02 -24.61
N LEU A 142 -15.03 -4.50 -25.84
CA LEU A 142 -16.21 -4.73 -26.67
C LEU A 142 -16.26 -6.20 -27.05
N ASP A 143 -17.03 -6.94 -26.25
CA ASP A 143 -17.47 -8.31 -26.42
C ASP A 143 -18.17 -8.47 -27.78
N MET A 144 -17.37 -8.57 -28.86
CA MET A 144 -17.83 -8.97 -30.20
C MET A 144 -17.97 -10.49 -30.28
N GLY A 145 -18.52 -11.11 -29.22
CA GLY A 145 -18.83 -12.52 -29.14
C GLY A 145 -17.72 -13.37 -28.53
N GLY A 146 -17.54 -13.31 -27.20
CA GLY A 146 -17.06 -14.43 -26.38
C GLY A 146 -15.68 -15.00 -26.69
N GLY A 147 -14.88 -14.34 -27.53
CA GLY A 147 -13.51 -14.71 -27.82
C GLY A 147 -12.57 -13.84 -27.00
N GLN A 148 -11.70 -14.49 -26.22
CA GLN A 148 -10.58 -13.91 -25.48
C GLN A 148 -9.78 -12.98 -26.42
N ILE A 149 -10.07 -11.68 -26.37
CA ILE A 149 -9.43 -10.72 -27.26
C ILE A 149 -8.01 -10.56 -26.76
N ASP A 150 -7.07 -10.73 -27.67
CA ASP A 150 -5.68 -10.55 -27.38
C ASP A 150 -5.45 -9.10 -26.91
N MET A 151 -5.15 -8.92 -25.61
CA MET A 151 -4.90 -7.60 -25.00
C MET A 151 -3.65 -6.92 -25.61
N ARG A 152 -2.98 -7.53 -26.58
CA ARG A 152 -1.72 -7.08 -27.19
C ARG A 152 -1.87 -5.84 -28.07
N ASP A 153 -3.01 -5.63 -28.75
CA ASP A 153 -3.23 -4.50 -29.67
C ASP A 153 -4.55 -3.76 -29.42
N TRP A 154 -4.53 -2.42 -29.54
CA TRP A 154 -5.73 -1.61 -29.35
C TRP A 154 -6.71 -1.80 -30.52
N PRO A 155 -7.97 -2.20 -30.25
CA PRO A 155 -8.90 -2.50 -31.33
C PRO A 155 -9.28 -1.22 -32.09
N PRO A 156 -9.38 -1.28 -33.44
CA PRO A 156 -9.88 -0.18 -34.23
C PRO A 156 -11.30 0.21 -33.80
N CYS A 157 -11.69 1.45 -34.09
CA CYS A 157 -13.02 1.93 -33.75
C CYS A 157 -14.10 0.96 -34.28
N PRO A 158 -15.02 0.46 -33.44
CA PRO A 158 -16.00 -0.54 -33.85
C PRO A 158 -16.94 -0.02 -34.95
N TYR A 159 -17.16 1.29 -35.00
CA TYR A 159 -18.11 1.95 -35.90
C TYR A 159 -17.50 2.35 -37.24
N CYS A 160 -16.33 3.00 -37.24
CA CYS A 160 -15.70 3.49 -38.47
C CYS A 160 -14.47 2.69 -38.91
N LYS A 161 -14.07 1.67 -38.14
CA LYS A 161 -12.89 0.81 -38.37
C LYS A 161 -11.56 1.57 -38.48
N SER A 162 -11.52 2.83 -38.04
CA SER A 162 -10.29 3.62 -38.00
C SER A 162 -9.36 3.15 -36.89
N ASN A 163 -8.06 3.18 -37.19
CA ASN A 163 -6.99 2.99 -36.22
C ASN A 163 -6.62 4.30 -35.50
N ASP A 164 -7.23 5.43 -35.88
CA ASP A 164 -7.04 6.73 -35.24
C ASP A 164 -7.84 6.82 -33.94
N VAL A 165 -7.35 6.09 -32.93
CA VAL A 165 -8.01 5.91 -31.63
C VAL A 165 -7.02 6.22 -30.51
N GLU A 166 -7.49 6.88 -29.48
CA GLU A 166 -6.69 7.29 -28.33
C GLU A 166 -7.23 6.65 -27.05
N ALA A 167 -6.35 6.04 -26.26
CA ALA A 167 -6.70 5.54 -24.93
C ALA A 167 -6.80 6.70 -23.93
N ARG A 168 -7.96 6.85 -23.29
CA ARG A 168 -8.22 7.86 -22.27
C ARG A 168 -8.71 7.21 -20.97
N PRO A 169 -8.27 7.67 -19.79
CA PRO A 169 -8.85 7.23 -18.53
C PRO A 169 -10.34 7.54 -18.49
N LYS A 170 -11.16 6.59 -17.99
CA LYS A 170 -12.56 6.85 -17.68
C LYS A 170 -12.65 8.01 -16.68
N LEU A 171 -13.63 8.89 -16.88
CA LEU A 171 -14.00 9.92 -15.90
C LEU A 171 -15.46 9.67 -15.46
N PRO A 172 -15.75 9.56 -14.14
CA PRO A 172 -14.79 9.49 -13.03
C PRO A 172 -13.85 8.28 -13.13
N LEU A 173 -12.67 8.37 -12.49
CA LEU A 173 -11.69 7.29 -12.48
C LEU A 173 -12.29 6.04 -11.85
N GLU A 174 -12.21 4.92 -12.56
CA GLU A 174 -12.63 3.60 -12.10
C GLU A 174 -11.46 2.63 -12.24
N GLN A 175 -11.37 1.66 -11.34
CA GLN A 175 -10.36 0.59 -11.43
C GLN A 175 -10.66 -0.31 -12.62
N ASP A 176 -9.61 -0.77 -13.30
CA ASP A 176 -9.74 -1.82 -14.30
C ASP A 176 -9.90 -3.20 -13.63
N THR A 177 -10.46 -4.17 -14.34
CA THR A 177 -10.54 -5.57 -13.89
C THR A 177 -9.27 -6.35 -14.17
N THR A 178 -8.33 -5.75 -14.93
CA THR A 178 -7.05 -6.34 -15.28
C THR A 178 -5.95 -5.91 -14.30
N ILE A 179 -5.09 -6.85 -13.96
CA ILE A 179 -3.89 -6.63 -13.15
C ILE A 179 -2.70 -6.55 -14.09
N VAL A 180 -1.87 -5.54 -13.89
CA VAL A 180 -0.54 -5.46 -14.48
C VAL A 180 0.46 -6.07 -13.52
N ARG A 181 1.23 -7.04 -14.00
CA ARG A 181 2.32 -7.67 -13.25
C ARG A 181 3.64 -7.43 -13.95
N TYR A 182 4.63 -6.96 -13.21
CA TYR A 182 6.04 -7.04 -13.58
C TYR A 182 6.69 -8.13 -12.73
N PHE A 183 7.50 -9.00 -13.33
CA PHE A 183 8.09 -10.12 -12.62
C PHE A 183 9.38 -10.64 -13.29
N LEU A 184 10.30 -11.17 -12.50
CA LEU A 184 11.50 -11.86 -13.01
C LEU A 184 11.22 -13.34 -13.27
N ALA A 185 11.62 -13.84 -14.44
CA ALA A 185 11.57 -15.28 -14.72
C ALA A 185 12.61 -15.67 -15.77
N VAL A 186 12.86 -16.98 -15.91
CA VAL A 186 13.75 -17.47 -16.97
C VAL A 186 13.20 -17.12 -18.37
N ARG A 187 14.10 -16.79 -19.29
CA ARG A 187 13.78 -16.44 -20.67
C ARG A 187 13.10 -17.60 -21.41
N TYR A 188 13.54 -18.83 -21.14
CA TYR A 188 12.97 -20.03 -21.74
C TYR A 188 12.38 -20.93 -20.63
N ASN A 189 11.05 -21.00 -20.54
CA ASN A 189 10.31 -21.74 -19.51
C ASN A 189 9.60 -23.00 -20.03
N ASN A 190 10.13 -23.66 -21.08
CA ASN A 190 9.52 -24.84 -21.69
C ASN A 190 9.69 -26.11 -20.81
N ILE A 191 8.98 -26.16 -19.68
CA ILE A 191 8.98 -27.29 -18.75
C ILE A 191 8.04 -28.36 -19.31
N GLY A 192 8.58 -29.29 -20.09
CA GLY A 192 7.78 -30.28 -20.81
C GLY A 192 8.57 -31.46 -21.35
N GLY A 193 9.13 -32.29 -20.47
CA GLY A 193 9.66 -33.61 -20.79
C GLY A 193 10.30 -34.29 -19.57
N LEU A 194 10.07 -35.60 -19.40
CA LEU A 194 10.90 -36.42 -18.51
C LEU A 194 12.35 -36.32 -19.00
N LEU A 195 13.30 -36.10 -18.08
CA LEU A 195 14.73 -36.11 -18.37
C LEU A 195 15.08 -37.40 -19.13
N ASP A 196 15.50 -37.29 -20.39
CA ASP A 196 16.19 -38.37 -21.09
C ASP A 196 17.70 -38.15 -20.93
N PRO A 197 18.39 -38.94 -20.08
CA PRO A 197 19.82 -38.77 -19.85
C PRO A 197 20.68 -39.04 -21.10
N SER A 198 20.09 -39.54 -22.20
CA SER A 198 20.79 -39.89 -23.43
C SER A 198 20.72 -38.82 -24.52
N ASP A 199 19.98 -37.72 -24.32
CA ASP A 199 19.87 -36.62 -25.28
C ASP A 199 20.49 -35.30 -24.73
N PRO A 200 21.70 -34.91 -25.19
CA PRO A 200 22.35 -33.64 -24.82
C PRO A 200 21.59 -32.38 -25.28
N SER A 201 20.54 -32.52 -26.10
CA SER A 201 19.66 -31.42 -26.51
C SER A 201 18.41 -31.25 -25.61
N SER A 202 18.22 -32.10 -24.60
CA SER A 202 17.18 -32.00 -23.56
C SER A 202 17.47 -30.95 -22.47
N ILE A 203 18.20 -29.90 -22.85
CA ILE A 203 18.99 -29.02 -22.00
C ILE A 203 18.17 -28.34 -20.87
N ASN A 204 18.64 -28.54 -19.63
CA ASN A 204 18.42 -27.78 -18.39
C ASN A 204 17.30 -26.72 -18.38
N HIS A 205 16.26 -27.00 -17.60
CA HIS A 205 15.02 -26.20 -17.53
C HIS A 205 15.01 -25.08 -16.46
N GLY A 206 16.09 -24.93 -15.69
CA GLY A 206 16.25 -23.87 -14.70
C GLY A 206 17.18 -22.74 -15.17
N TRP A 207 17.34 -21.71 -14.35
CA TRP A 207 18.41 -20.74 -14.52
C TRP A 207 19.75 -21.47 -14.46
N VAL A 208 20.52 -21.30 -15.53
CA VAL A 208 21.91 -21.72 -15.60
C VAL A 208 22.70 -20.44 -15.72
N SER A 209 23.55 -20.17 -14.74
CA SER A 209 24.40 -18.99 -14.81
C SER A 209 25.22 -19.07 -16.09
N PRO A 210 25.19 -18.03 -16.95
CA PRO A 210 25.98 -18.04 -18.17
C PRO A 210 27.51 -18.15 -17.96
N TRP A 211 27.97 -18.14 -16.70
CA TRP A 211 29.38 -18.13 -16.31
C TRP A 211 29.72 -19.12 -15.20
N GLY A 212 28.85 -20.08 -14.90
CA GLY A 212 29.23 -21.20 -14.04
C GLY A 212 30.43 -21.94 -14.66
N THR A 213 31.41 -22.34 -13.86
CA THR A 213 32.64 -23.01 -14.36
C THR A 213 32.38 -24.35 -15.06
N ASN A 214 31.14 -24.85 -14.98
CA ASN A 214 30.68 -26.13 -15.53
C ASN A 214 29.55 -25.96 -16.58
N VAL A 215 29.39 -24.76 -17.16
CA VAL A 215 28.29 -24.48 -18.09
C VAL A 215 28.73 -24.71 -19.54
N VAL A 216 27.96 -25.51 -20.26
CA VAL A 216 28.20 -25.78 -21.68
C VAL A 216 27.71 -24.56 -22.47
N GLU A 217 28.57 -23.98 -23.29
CA GLU A 217 28.22 -22.84 -24.14
C GLU A 217 26.97 -23.15 -24.98
N GLY A 218 25.98 -22.27 -24.94
CA GLY A 218 24.67 -22.45 -25.61
C GLY A 218 23.58 -23.10 -24.75
N THR A 219 23.88 -23.46 -23.49
CA THR A 219 22.90 -23.99 -22.52
C THR A 219 22.41 -22.96 -21.50
N GLU A 220 22.76 -21.68 -21.71
CA GLU A 220 22.45 -20.60 -20.79
C GLU A 220 20.96 -20.22 -20.84
N ASN A 221 20.35 -20.07 -19.67
CA ASN A 221 18.97 -19.62 -19.54
C ASN A 221 18.91 -18.43 -18.57
N GLN A 222 18.93 -17.23 -19.14
CA GLN A 222 18.97 -15.96 -18.40
C GLN A 222 17.65 -15.65 -17.70
N VAL A 223 17.72 -14.90 -16.60
CA VAL A 223 16.54 -14.30 -15.99
C VAL A 223 16.27 -12.93 -16.61
N VAL A 224 15.05 -12.72 -17.06
CA VAL A 224 14.58 -11.48 -17.72
C VAL A 224 13.37 -10.91 -17.00
N LEU A 225 13.10 -9.62 -17.23
CA LEU A 225 11.93 -8.94 -16.70
C LEU A 225 10.77 -9.10 -17.66
N TYR A 226 9.67 -9.67 -17.17
CA TYR A 226 8.41 -9.75 -17.89
C TYR A 226 7.45 -8.67 -17.41
N ARG A 227 6.57 -8.26 -18.32
CA ARG A 227 5.32 -7.55 -18.03
C ARG A 227 4.16 -8.33 -18.60
N VAL A 228 3.06 -8.41 -17.87
CA VAL A 228 1.84 -9.09 -18.29
C VAL A 228 0.61 -8.34 -17.79
N GLU A 229 -0.46 -8.37 -18.57
CA GLU A 229 -1.80 -7.91 -18.18
C GLU A 229 -2.69 -9.15 -18.12
N PHE A 230 -3.33 -9.41 -16.98
CA PHE A 230 -4.14 -10.61 -16.81
C PHE A 230 -5.33 -10.37 -15.86
N SER A 231 -6.29 -11.28 -15.87
CA SER A 231 -7.40 -11.31 -14.91
C SER A 231 -7.19 -12.44 -13.91
N ILE A 232 -7.40 -12.17 -12.62
CA ILE A 232 -7.41 -13.22 -11.59
C ILE A 232 -8.57 -14.22 -11.78
N TYR A 233 -9.57 -13.86 -12.58
CA TYR A 233 -10.71 -14.71 -12.90
C TYR A 233 -10.49 -15.56 -14.17
N ASP A 234 -9.33 -15.46 -14.82
CA ASP A 234 -9.00 -16.29 -15.98
C ASP A 234 -8.57 -17.70 -15.53
N ASP A 235 -9.48 -18.67 -15.66
CA ASP A 235 -9.25 -20.07 -15.27
C ASP A 235 -8.22 -20.80 -16.15
N SER A 236 -7.78 -20.22 -17.28
CA SER A 236 -6.68 -20.79 -18.09
C SER A 236 -5.30 -20.52 -17.48
N LEU A 237 -5.17 -19.48 -16.67
CA LEU A 237 -3.90 -19.05 -16.07
C LEU A 237 -3.64 -19.66 -14.70
N PHE A 238 -4.62 -20.34 -14.10
CA PHE A 238 -4.51 -20.86 -12.76
C PHE A 238 -5.06 -22.29 -12.67
N PRO A 239 -4.56 -23.12 -11.72
CA PRO A 239 -5.15 -24.42 -11.49
C PRO A 239 -6.64 -24.29 -11.17
N LYS A 240 -7.46 -25.18 -11.73
CA LYS A 240 -8.92 -25.14 -11.61
C LYS A 240 -9.42 -25.07 -10.16
N ASP A 241 -8.72 -25.74 -9.24
CA ASP A 241 -9.09 -25.83 -7.83
C ASP A 241 -8.46 -24.72 -6.96
N MET A 242 -7.70 -23.79 -7.56
CA MET A 242 -7.06 -22.69 -6.83
C MET A 242 -8.07 -21.57 -6.51
N PRO A 243 -8.30 -21.26 -5.21
CA PRO A 243 -9.13 -20.14 -4.79
C PRO A 243 -8.66 -18.81 -5.40
N VAL A 244 -9.61 -17.94 -5.77
CA VAL A 244 -9.31 -16.69 -6.51
C VAL A 244 -8.41 -15.75 -5.70
N ASP A 245 -8.58 -15.73 -4.38
CA ASP A 245 -7.78 -14.95 -3.45
C ASP A 245 -6.32 -15.43 -3.34
N GLU A 246 -6.04 -16.70 -3.64
CA GLU A 246 -4.69 -17.27 -3.64
C GLU A 246 -3.95 -17.08 -4.97
N ARG A 247 -4.69 -16.86 -6.08
CA ARG A 247 -4.12 -16.77 -7.45
C ARG A 247 -3.06 -15.69 -7.59
N LEU A 248 -3.24 -14.53 -6.94
CA LEU A 248 -2.26 -13.45 -7.00
C LEU A 248 -0.96 -13.80 -6.26
N GLU A 249 -1.07 -14.65 -5.25
CA GLU A 249 -0.02 -14.98 -4.30
C GLU A 249 0.80 -16.19 -4.73
N ASP A 250 0.40 -16.88 -5.80
CA ASP A 250 1.07 -18.05 -6.36
C ASP A 250 2.53 -17.74 -6.75
N PRO A 251 3.52 -18.35 -6.07
CA PRO A 251 4.94 -18.08 -6.32
C PRO A 251 5.49 -18.86 -7.53
N TYR A 252 4.76 -19.86 -8.05
CA TYR A 252 5.18 -20.75 -9.14
C TYR A 252 4.40 -20.54 -10.44
N PHE A 253 3.54 -19.53 -10.52
CA PHE A 253 2.57 -19.35 -11.61
C PHE A 253 3.19 -19.54 -13.02
N PHE A 254 4.41 -19.04 -13.23
CA PHE A 254 5.12 -19.09 -14.51
C PHE A 254 5.78 -20.45 -14.84
N TYR A 255 5.77 -21.39 -13.91
CA TYR A 255 6.45 -22.69 -13.98
C TYR A 255 5.51 -23.88 -13.73
N ARG A 256 4.20 -23.64 -13.55
CA ARG A 256 3.24 -24.72 -13.28
C ARG A 256 3.04 -25.62 -14.49
N THR A 257 3.29 -26.92 -14.30
CA THR A 257 3.09 -27.98 -15.31
C THR A 257 1.69 -28.57 -15.31
N ASN A 258 0.85 -28.23 -14.32
CA ASN A 258 -0.57 -28.58 -14.33
C ASN A 258 -1.21 -28.10 -15.63
N THR A 259 -2.11 -28.89 -16.18
CA THR A 259 -2.82 -28.55 -17.42
C THR A 259 -4.16 -27.92 -17.13
N ASP A 260 -4.59 -27.03 -18.03
CA ASP A 260 -5.95 -26.52 -18.07
C ASP A 260 -6.97 -27.61 -18.48
N SER A 261 -8.24 -27.23 -18.65
CA SER A 261 -9.30 -28.13 -19.11
C SER A 261 -9.09 -28.69 -20.53
N ASN A 262 -8.20 -28.09 -21.31
CA ASN A 262 -7.86 -28.48 -22.68
C ASN A 262 -6.57 -29.30 -22.76
N GLY A 263 -5.95 -29.63 -21.62
CA GLY A 263 -4.70 -30.38 -21.56
C GLY A 263 -3.45 -29.56 -21.89
N VAL A 264 -3.57 -28.23 -21.96
CA VAL A 264 -2.44 -27.31 -22.21
C VAL A 264 -1.79 -26.95 -20.87
N PRO A 265 -0.46 -27.07 -20.72
CA PRO A 265 0.22 -26.65 -19.49
C PRO A 265 -0.01 -25.16 -19.19
N ILE A 266 -0.33 -24.83 -17.93
CA ILE A 266 -0.64 -23.46 -17.49
C ILE A 266 0.53 -22.50 -17.74
N TRP A 267 1.78 -22.95 -17.57
CA TRP A 267 2.96 -22.14 -17.86
C TRP A 267 2.98 -21.63 -19.31
N GLN A 268 2.40 -22.37 -20.25
CA GLN A 268 2.35 -21.99 -21.67
C GLN A 268 1.44 -20.79 -21.87
N HIS A 269 0.26 -20.78 -21.23
CA HIS A 269 -0.64 -19.63 -21.26
C HIS A 269 0.03 -18.39 -20.69
N TRP A 270 0.70 -18.50 -19.54
CA TRP A 270 1.47 -17.40 -18.96
C TRP A 270 2.57 -16.88 -19.88
N ARG A 271 3.31 -17.78 -20.54
CA ARG A 271 4.33 -17.40 -21.51
C ARG A 271 3.73 -16.63 -22.69
N ASP A 272 2.61 -17.11 -23.20
CA ASP A 272 1.99 -16.57 -24.42
C ASP A 272 1.42 -15.16 -24.21
N ILE A 273 1.01 -14.81 -22.98
CA ILE A 273 0.53 -13.46 -22.62
C ILE A 273 1.63 -12.53 -22.05
N SER A 274 2.77 -13.07 -21.64
CA SER A 274 3.85 -12.28 -21.03
C SER A 274 4.80 -11.72 -22.09
N ARG A 275 5.24 -10.46 -21.90
CA ARG A 275 6.25 -9.83 -22.77
C ARG A 275 7.52 -9.52 -22.00
N VAL A 276 8.67 -9.79 -22.59
CA VAL A 276 9.96 -9.35 -22.04
C VAL A 276 10.08 -7.84 -22.21
N ILE A 277 10.44 -7.15 -21.13
CA ILE A 277 10.72 -5.71 -21.08
C ILE A 277 12.20 -5.55 -20.77
N GLY A 278 12.96 -4.85 -21.61
CA GLY A 278 14.39 -4.65 -21.38
C GLY A 278 15.28 -5.03 -22.56
N VAL A 279 16.55 -5.30 -22.29
CA VAL A 279 17.66 -5.11 -23.25
C VAL A 279 18.39 -6.41 -23.60
N GLY A 280 18.19 -6.87 -24.83
CA GLY A 280 19.16 -7.72 -25.54
C GLY A 280 19.31 -9.16 -25.03
N LYS A 281 20.15 -9.92 -25.73
CA LYS A 281 20.38 -11.37 -25.53
C LYS A 281 21.41 -11.69 -24.43
N TYR A 282 22.02 -10.68 -23.80
CA TYR A 282 23.20 -10.83 -22.94
C TYR A 282 23.03 -10.21 -21.54
N GLU A 283 21.78 -10.11 -21.07
CA GLU A 283 21.44 -9.61 -19.74
C GLU A 283 21.07 -10.78 -18.82
N ASP A 284 21.46 -10.68 -17.56
CA ASP A 284 20.97 -11.58 -16.52
C ASP A 284 20.58 -10.72 -15.30
N LEU A 285 19.32 -10.88 -14.87
CA LEU A 285 18.73 -10.03 -13.83
C LEU A 285 18.78 -10.66 -12.44
N VAL A 286 19.65 -11.65 -12.25
CA VAL A 286 19.92 -12.28 -10.95
C VAL A 286 21.42 -12.43 -10.71
N LEU A 287 21.78 -12.57 -9.44
CA LEU A 287 23.13 -12.86 -8.97
C LEU A 287 23.14 -14.16 -8.18
N GLY A 288 23.81 -15.19 -8.69
CA GLY A 288 24.05 -16.42 -7.93
C GLY A 288 25.33 -16.36 -7.11
N THR A 289 25.27 -16.93 -5.91
CA THR A 289 26.44 -17.25 -5.08
C THR A 289 26.73 -18.75 -5.19
N PHE A 290 27.98 -19.12 -5.46
CA PHE A 290 28.36 -20.52 -5.70
C PHE A 290 29.33 -21.04 -4.64
N ASP A 291 29.20 -22.31 -4.29
CA ASP A 291 30.18 -23.02 -3.45
C ASP A 291 31.42 -23.44 -4.25
N SER A 292 32.40 -24.05 -3.58
CA SER A 292 33.63 -24.55 -4.22
C SER A 292 33.40 -25.70 -5.22
N GLY A 293 32.25 -26.36 -5.18
CA GLY A 293 31.82 -27.38 -6.14
C GLY A 293 31.07 -26.81 -7.36
N GLY A 294 30.83 -25.50 -7.39
CA GLY A 294 30.05 -24.82 -8.42
C GLY A 294 28.54 -24.89 -8.21
N ASN A 295 28.05 -25.41 -7.08
CA ASN A 295 26.63 -25.42 -6.78
C ASN A 295 26.17 -24.02 -6.38
N CYS A 296 25.03 -23.58 -6.92
CA CYS A 296 24.39 -22.34 -6.50
C CYS A 296 23.81 -22.51 -5.08
N THR A 297 24.14 -21.60 -4.18
CA THR A 297 23.77 -21.60 -2.77
C THR A 297 22.81 -20.46 -2.40
N ALA A 298 22.79 -19.40 -3.19
CA ALA A 298 21.84 -18.29 -3.05
C ALA A 298 21.65 -17.59 -4.40
N VAL A 299 20.47 -17.03 -4.64
CA VAL A 299 20.19 -16.19 -5.80
C VAL A 299 19.54 -14.89 -5.34
N GLU A 300 20.10 -13.75 -5.75
CA GLU A 300 19.59 -12.42 -5.44
C GLU A 300 19.05 -11.75 -6.70
N PRO A 301 17.84 -11.17 -6.66
CA PRO A 301 17.32 -10.40 -7.79
C PRO A 301 18.04 -9.05 -7.90
N THR A 302 18.38 -8.67 -9.13
CA THR A 302 18.97 -7.35 -9.42
C THR A 302 17.91 -6.29 -9.70
N ILE A 303 16.66 -6.69 -9.95
CA ILE A 303 15.49 -5.79 -9.98
C ILE A 303 14.64 -6.06 -8.75
N THR A 304 14.32 -5.00 -8.00
CA THR A 304 13.40 -5.11 -6.86
C THR A 304 12.38 -3.99 -6.83
N PHE A 305 11.16 -4.35 -6.43
CA PHE A 305 10.03 -3.45 -6.23
C PHE A 305 9.66 -3.45 -4.75
N ARG A 306 9.99 -2.37 -4.03
CA ARG A 306 9.78 -2.29 -2.58
C ARG A 306 8.83 -1.16 -2.24
N THR A 307 7.96 -1.37 -1.26
CA THR A 307 7.29 -0.24 -0.60
C THR A 307 8.34 0.62 0.09
N THR A 308 8.17 1.93 0.02
CA THR A 308 9.15 2.85 0.58
C THR A 308 8.86 3.06 2.05
N ALA A 309 9.85 2.79 2.91
CA ALA A 309 9.80 3.14 4.31
C ALA A 309 9.97 4.66 4.47
N ILE A 310 9.07 5.27 5.22
CA ILE A 310 9.12 6.66 5.63
C ILE A 310 9.36 6.64 7.14
N GLU A 311 10.45 7.28 7.56
CA GLU A 311 10.83 7.39 8.96
C GLU A 311 10.61 8.82 9.46
N ASN A 312 10.15 8.94 10.70
CA ASN A 312 9.94 10.20 11.42
C ASN A 312 9.12 11.23 10.64
N ASP A 313 8.07 10.79 9.91
CA ASP A 313 7.20 11.70 9.17
C ASP A 313 6.40 12.56 10.15
N PRO A 314 6.55 13.89 10.16
CA PRO A 314 5.75 14.75 11.02
C PRO A 314 4.34 14.88 10.46
N PHE A 315 3.34 14.42 11.22
CA PHE A 315 1.96 14.47 10.75
C PHE A 315 1.41 15.88 10.89
N VAL A 316 0.63 16.29 9.89
CA VAL A 316 0.06 17.62 9.82
C VAL A 316 -1.41 17.56 10.27
N PRO A 317 -1.85 18.45 11.18
CA PRO A 317 -3.25 18.64 11.49
C PRO A 317 -4.09 18.89 10.23
N THR A 318 -5.17 18.13 10.04
CA THR A 318 -6.08 18.31 8.89
C THR A 318 -6.89 19.60 8.94
N TYR A 319 -7.00 20.20 10.13
CA TYR A 319 -7.47 21.56 10.34
C TYR A 319 -6.57 22.22 11.38
N SER A 320 -6.14 23.44 11.10
CA SER A 320 -5.54 24.30 12.11
C SER A 320 -6.62 24.80 13.06
N THR A 321 -6.27 25.06 14.32
CA THR A 321 -7.12 25.72 15.33
C THR A 321 -8.04 26.76 14.68
N ASP A 322 -9.32 26.45 14.60
CA ASP A 322 -10.29 27.35 14.01
C ASP A 322 -10.55 28.48 15.02
N THR A 323 -9.85 29.60 14.84
CA THR A 323 -10.01 30.79 15.68
C THR A 323 -11.42 31.39 15.64
N THR A 324 -12.26 30.96 14.68
CA THR A 324 -13.68 31.32 14.58
C THR A 324 -14.61 30.28 15.20
N ASN A 325 -14.08 29.13 15.63
CA ASN A 325 -14.82 28.11 16.36
C ASN A 325 -15.03 28.55 17.82
N ASP A 326 -16.11 28.09 18.42
CA ASP A 326 -16.51 28.39 19.81
C ASP A 326 -15.47 27.94 20.86
N TYR A 327 -14.41 27.25 20.43
CA TYR A 327 -13.34 26.72 21.25
C TYR A 327 -11.97 26.94 20.55
N PRO A 328 -11.42 28.18 20.58
CA PRO A 328 -10.36 28.64 19.69
C PRO A 328 -8.97 27.99 19.90
N ASN A 329 -8.79 27.23 20.98
CA ASN A 329 -7.56 26.50 21.30
C ASN A 329 -7.80 24.97 21.37
N ALA A 330 -8.81 24.46 20.64
CA ALA A 330 -9.08 23.03 20.58
C ALA A 330 -7.86 22.26 20.05
N ALA A 331 -7.54 21.13 20.69
CA ALA A 331 -6.53 20.23 20.18
C ALA A 331 -6.95 19.67 18.81
N PRO A 332 -6.05 19.60 17.82
CA PRO A 332 -6.38 18.97 16.54
C PRO A 332 -6.74 17.49 16.74
N LEU A 333 -7.83 17.01 16.15
CA LEU A 333 -8.28 15.63 16.39
C LEU A 333 -7.88 14.65 15.29
N ILE A 334 -7.49 15.16 14.12
CA ILE A 334 -7.09 14.32 12.99
C ILE A 334 -5.77 14.84 12.43
N PHE A 335 -4.76 13.99 12.49
CA PHE A 335 -3.43 14.22 11.94
C PHE A 335 -3.26 13.36 10.69
N SER A 336 -2.72 13.94 9.63
CA SER A 336 -2.45 13.25 8.37
C SER A 336 -0.95 13.15 8.14
N ALA A 337 -0.49 11.96 7.80
CA ALA A 337 0.84 11.77 7.24
C ALA A 337 0.94 12.33 5.83
N LYS A 338 2.17 12.40 5.32
CA LYS A 338 2.48 12.80 3.95
C LYS A 338 1.97 11.78 2.92
N TYR A 339 1.96 10.51 3.27
CA TYR A 339 1.46 9.42 2.43
C TYR A 339 0.50 8.52 3.22
N GLY A 340 -0.54 8.01 2.54
CA GLY A 340 -1.46 7.00 3.07
C GLY A 340 -1.04 5.58 2.68
N TYR A 341 -1.96 4.62 2.79
CA TYR A 341 -1.75 3.20 2.46
C TYR A 341 -0.55 2.58 3.15
N TRP A 342 -0.55 2.68 4.46
CA TRP A 342 0.50 2.07 5.26
C TRP A 342 0.41 0.54 5.18
N THR A 343 1.56 -0.12 5.27
CA THR A 343 1.60 -1.55 5.55
C THR A 343 1.29 -1.80 7.04
N PRO A 344 0.91 -3.04 7.43
CA PRO A 344 0.51 -3.35 8.80
C PRO A 344 1.57 -3.07 9.88
N ASP A 345 2.86 -3.03 9.51
CA ASP A 345 3.98 -2.77 10.43
C ASP A 345 4.21 -1.27 10.69
N ASN A 346 3.14 -0.47 10.75
CA ASN A 346 3.23 0.95 11.02
C ASN A 346 3.36 1.25 12.53
N ARG A 347 4.05 2.35 12.82
CA ARG A 347 4.24 2.89 14.15
C ARG A 347 3.94 4.38 14.14
N VAL A 348 3.09 4.81 15.04
CA VAL A 348 2.76 6.21 15.29
C VAL A 348 3.30 6.57 16.66
N ASP A 349 4.11 7.62 16.71
CA ASP A 349 4.68 8.15 17.94
C ASP A 349 3.97 9.47 18.28
N VAL A 350 3.62 9.64 19.56
CA VAL A 350 2.99 10.85 20.09
C VAL A 350 3.87 11.39 21.21
N TYR A 351 4.28 12.65 21.04
CA TYR A 351 5.06 13.42 22.00
C TYR A 351 4.16 14.46 22.65
N ARG A 352 4.14 14.50 23.98
CA ARG A 352 3.28 15.38 24.77
C ARG A 352 4.07 16.59 25.26
N GLY A 353 3.62 17.78 24.86
CA GLY A 353 4.29 19.03 25.24
C GLY A 353 5.43 19.41 24.31
N ASN A 354 5.93 20.64 24.50
CA ASN A 354 6.94 21.27 23.64
C ASN A 354 8.17 20.34 23.41
N LEU A 355 8.59 20.25 22.15
CA LEU A 355 9.63 19.36 21.55
C LEU A 355 11.03 19.40 22.19
N ASP A 356 11.23 20.14 23.27
CA ASP A 356 12.53 20.26 23.95
C ASP A 356 12.86 19.04 24.84
N ALA A 357 11.87 18.17 25.09
CA ALA A 357 12.09 16.87 25.72
C ALA A 357 12.09 15.79 24.61
N GLU A 358 13.26 15.26 24.27
CA GLU A 358 13.47 14.12 23.34
C GLU A 358 12.84 12.79 23.82
N THR A 359 11.83 12.84 24.70
CA THR A 359 11.23 11.67 25.33
C THR A 359 9.88 11.36 24.69
N LEU A 360 9.83 10.25 23.94
CA LEU A 360 8.59 9.62 23.47
C LEU A 360 7.66 9.34 24.66
N ASP A 361 6.39 9.74 24.57
CA ASP A 361 5.40 9.46 25.63
C ASP A 361 4.49 8.28 25.28
N TYR A 362 4.02 8.21 24.04
CA TYR A 362 3.13 7.14 23.58
C TYR A 362 3.50 6.69 22.17
N PHE A 363 3.31 5.40 21.88
CA PHE A 363 3.51 4.88 20.54
C PHE A 363 2.51 3.77 20.21
N SER A 364 2.18 3.58 18.93
CA SER A 364 1.41 2.42 18.48
C SER A 364 2.32 1.25 18.16
N GLY A 365 1.86 0.04 18.44
CA GLY A 365 2.57 -1.18 18.09
C GLY A 365 1.75 -2.45 18.37
N PRO A 366 2.29 -3.63 18.05
CA PRO A 366 1.64 -4.89 18.37
C PRO A 366 1.47 -5.02 19.89
N GLY A 367 0.31 -5.48 20.32
CA GLY A 367 -0.01 -5.74 21.72
C GLY A 367 0.67 -7.01 22.25
N PRO A 368 0.68 -7.21 23.58
CA PRO A 368 1.18 -8.44 24.20
C PRO A 368 0.53 -9.67 23.58
N ASN A 369 1.29 -10.72 23.33
CA ASN A 369 0.80 -11.97 22.72
C ASN A 369 0.10 -11.78 21.36
N ASN A 370 0.47 -10.75 20.59
CA ASN A 370 -0.09 -10.43 19.28
C ASN A 370 -1.61 -10.18 19.29
N GLN A 371 -2.14 -9.63 20.39
CA GLN A 371 -3.57 -9.33 20.58
C GLN A 371 -4.07 -8.09 19.78
N GLY A 372 -3.47 -7.83 18.62
CA GLY A 372 -3.79 -6.69 17.76
C GLY A 372 -2.95 -5.45 18.02
N LEU A 373 -3.35 -4.32 17.44
CA LEU A 373 -2.66 -3.03 17.51
C LEU A 373 -3.10 -2.28 18.78
N VAL A 374 -2.13 -1.78 19.53
CA VAL A 374 -2.37 -1.06 20.78
C VAL A 374 -1.54 0.23 20.84
N VAL A 375 -1.98 1.17 21.68
CA VAL A 375 -1.20 2.32 22.13
C VAL A 375 -0.45 1.91 23.39
N TRP A 376 0.86 2.00 23.34
CA TRP A 376 1.77 1.86 24.46
C TRP A 376 2.08 3.22 25.06
N ARG A 377 2.23 3.25 26.38
CA ARG A 377 2.82 4.36 27.13
C ARG A 377 4.28 4.03 27.40
N HIS A 378 5.17 4.95 27.06
CA HIS A 378 6.58 4.90 27.38
C HIS A 378 6.86 5.80 28.60
N PRO A 379 6.98 5.24 29.82
CA PRO A 379 7.22 6.05 31.00
C PRO A 379 8.67 6.55 31.04
N GLN A 380 8.91 7.67 31.75
CA GLN A 380 10.28 8.17 32.01
C GLN A 380 11.16 7.16 32.77
N SER A 381 10.55 6.21 33.49
CA SER A 381 11.24 5.10 34.14
C SER A 381 10.30 3.89 34.26
N GLY A 382 10.79 2.69 33.94
CA GLY A 382 10.03 1.44 34.02
C GLY A 382 9.78 0.81 32.64
N ASP A 383 8.97 -0.24 32.61
CA ASP A 383 8.59 -0.94 31.39
C ASP A 383 7.39 -0.27 30.70
N ASP A 384 7.32 -0.42 29.37
CA ASP A 384 6.18 0.05 28.58
C ASP A 384 4.88 -0.62 29.04
N THR A 385 3.79 0.15 29.08
CA THR A 385 2.47 -0.39 29.46
C THR A 385 1.42 -0.11 28.41
N VAL A 386 0.51 -1.07 28.19
CA VAL A 386 -0.57 -0.92 27.21
C VAL A 386 -1.60 0.07 27.73
N GLU A 387 -1.77 1.19 27.04
CA GLU A 387 -2.68 2.27 27.41
C GLU A 387 -4.07 2.10 26.80
N PHE A 388 -4.13 1.71 25.53
CA PHE A 388 -5.38 1.59 24.79
C PHE A 388 -5.28 0.51 23.71
N ASN A 389 -6.30 -0.35 23.59
CA ASN A 389 -6.34 -1.36 22.54
C ASN A 389 -7.13 -0.85 21.33
N ILE A 390 -6.42 -0.51 20.25
CA ILE A 390 -7.00 0.03 19.02
C ILE A 390 -7.85 -1.05 18.34
N SER A 391 -7.32 -2.27 18.23
CA SER A 391 -8.03 -3.38 17.59
C SER A 391 -9.35 -3.71 18.30
N GLN A 392 -9.37 -3.69 19.63
CA GLN A 392 -10.59 -3.91 20.41
C GLN A 392 -11.60 -2.77 20.21
N TYR A 393 -11.15 -1.50 20.22
CA TYR A 393 -12.02 -0.36 19.93
C TYR A 393 -12.67 -0.45 18.55
N MET A 394 -11.92 -0.91 17.54
CA MET A 394 -12.46 -1.09 16.18
C MET A 394 -13.55 -2.16 16.11
N GLN A 395 -13.59 -3.11 17.06
CA GLN A 395 -14.63 -4.12 17.17
C GLN A 395 -15.82 -3.64 18.00
N ASP A 396 -15.56 -3.04 19.17
CA ASP A 396 -16.58 -2.63 20.13
C ASP A 396 -17.27 -1.32 19.73
N GLY A 397 -16.53 -0.42 19.08
CA GLY A 397 -16.99 0.89 18.65
C GLY A 397 -17.08 1.94 19.76
N TYR A 398 -16.54 1.68 20.95
CA TYR A 398 -16.45 2.63 22.07
C TYR A 398 -15.19 2.40 22.92
N VAL A 399 -14.76 3.45 23.62
CA VAL A 399 -13.62 3.40 24.55
C VAL A 399 -14.06 2.70 25.84
N PRO A 400 -13.33 1.69 26.34
CA PRO A 400 -13.66 1.07 27.63
C PRO A 400 -13.51 2.08 28.76
N ALA A 401 -14.41 2.05 29.74
CA ALA A 401 -14.33 2.91 30.91
C ALA A 401 -13.07 2.65 31.73
N ASP A 402 -12.61 3.68 32.44
CA ASP A 402 -11.47 3.59 33.35
C ASP A 402 -11.79 2.59 34.45
N THR A 403 -10.98 1.54 34.53
CA THR A 403 -10.98 0.69 35.71
C THR A 403 -10.33 1.48 36.86
N SER A 404 -10.87 1.38 38.07
CA SER A 404 -10.48 2.21 39.23
C SER A 404 -8.99 2.25 39.61
N THR A 405 -8.15 1.41 39.00
CA THR A 405 -6.70 1.34 39.26
C THR A 405 -5.82 1.82 38.10
N LYS A 406 -6.36 2.00 36.89
CA LYS A 406 -5.61 2.48 35.73
C LYS A 406 -6.48 3.46 34.92
N HIS A 407 -6.05 4.70 34.92
CA HIS A 407 -6.69 5.79 34.18
C HIS A 407 -6.10 5.90 32.79
N MET A 408 -6.96 6.00 31.79
CA MET A 408 -6.53 6.21 30.42
C MET A 408 -6.02 7.64 30.24
N GLU A 409 -4.82 7.80 29.73
CA GLU A 409 -4.17 9.07 29.45
C GLU A 409 -4.06 9.37 27.95
N MET A 410 -4.12 8.35 27.10
CA MET A 410 -4.02 8.49 25.66
C MET A 410 -4.80 7.39 24.94
N ALA A 411 -5.58 7.80 23.94
CA ALA A 411 -6.21 6.88 23.01
C ALA A 411 -6.39 7.57 21.66
N PHE A 412 -6.18 6.80 20.59
CA PHE A 412 -6.41 7.21 19.22
C PHE A 412 -6.61 5.98 18.34
N THR A 413 -7.08 6.22 17.12
CA THR A 413 -7.20 5.20 16.08
C THR A 413 -6.32 5.54 14.90
N ILE A 414 -5.88 4.51 14.18
CA ILE A 414 -5.09 4.64 12.97
C ILE A 414 -5.95 4.19 11.78
N ASN A 415 -6.00 5.02 10.75
CA ASN A 415 -6.54 4.64 9.45
C ASN A 415 -5.37 4.53 8.46
N GLU A 416 -4.87 3.32 8.29
CA GLU A 416 -3.71 2.99 7.45
C GLU A 416 -3.95 3.37 5.98
N ASN A 417 -5.18 3.17 5.48
CA ASN A 417 -5.55 3.50 4.10
C ASN A 417 -5.43 5.01 3.83
N LYS A 418 -5.95 5.82 4.75
CA LYS A 418 -5.88 7.29 4.63
C LYS A 418 -4.55 7.88 5.10
N GLY A 419 -3.76 7.11 5.86
CA GLY A 419 -2.58 7.60 6.56
C GLY A 419 -2.93 8.66 7.61
N THR A 420 -4.01 8.45 8.36
CA THR A 420 -4.49 9.43 9.34
C THR A 420 -4.60 8.83 10.74
N VAL A 421 -4.25 9.62 11.74
CA VAL A 421 -4.45 9.32 13.16
C VAL A 421 -5.63 10.14 13.65
N ASN A 422 -6.61 9.48 14.29
CA ASN A 422 -7.83 10.11 14.76
C ASN A 422 -8.00 9.94 16.27
N PHE A 423 -8.01 11.05 16.98
CA PHE A 423 -8.21 11.16 18.43
C PHE A 423 -9.68 11.34 18.83
N SER A 424 -10.59 11.49 17.86
CA SER A 424 -12.03 11.60 18.10
C SER A 424 -12.65 10.22 18.28
N LEU A 425 -12.90 9.85 19.53
CA LEU A 425 -13.35 8.53 19.94
C LEU A 425 -14.78 8.55 20.50
N GLN A 426 -15.44 7.40 20.42
CA GLN A 426 -16.77 7.22 20.99
C GLN A 426 -16.64 6.82 22.47
N PRO A 427 -17.20 7.58 23.42
CA PRO A 427 -17.20 7.18 24.83
C PRO A 427 -18.08 5.95 25.06
N PRO A 428 -17.88 5.24 26.19
CA PRO A 428 -18.74 4.14 26.61
C PRO A 428 -20.18 4.62 26.80
N ARG A 429 -21.13 3.76 26.46
CA ARG A 429 -22.57 4.00 26.63
C ARG A 429 -23.13 3.19 27.80
N PRO A 430 -24.27 3.58 28.39
CA PRO A 430 -24.92 2.80 29.44
C PRO A 430 -25.15 1.35 28.99
N GLY A 431 -24.64 0.38 29.77
CA GLY A 431 -24.73 -1.05 29.42
C GLY A 431 -23.88 -1.45 28.21
N HIS A 432 -22.89 -0.63 27.83
CA HIS A 432 -21.90 -0.92 26.79
C HIS A 432 -22.50 -1.13 25.39
N LEU A 433 -23.55 -0.37 25.10
CA LEU A 433 -24.27 -0.47 23.83
C LEU A 433 -23.49 0.18 22.66
N THR A 434 -23.52 -0.48 21.50
CA THR A 434 -22.92 0.02 20.26
C THR A 434 -23.72 1.16 19.61
N THR A 435 -24.97 1.35 20.03
CA THR A 435 -25.88 2.39 19.52
C THR A 435 -26.69 3.04 20.65
N GLY A 436 -27.24 4.23 20.37
CA GLY A 436 -28.02 5.01 21.32
C GLY A 436 -27.24 6.18 21.95
N PRO A 437 -27.91 6.95 22.82
CA PRO A 437 -27.33 8.15 23.43
C PRO A 437 -26.25 7.78 24.47
N VAL A 438 -25.20 8.59 24.55
CA VAL A 438 -24.17 8.48 25.60
C VAL A 438 -24.77 8.81 26.97
N CYS A 439 -25.57 9.88 27.06
CA CYS A 439 -26.27 10.23 28.29
C CYS A 439 -27.78 10.28 28.07
N LYS A 440 -28.52 9.78 29.06
CA LYS A 440 -29.97 9.83 29.11
C LYS A 440 -30.40 10.37 30.47
N ILE A 441 -30.92 11.58 30.48
CA ILE A 441 -31.12 12.36 31.71
C ILE A 441 -32.61 12.66 31.86
N SER A 442 -33.10 12.62 33.10
CA SER A 442 -34.46 13.07 33.40
C SER A 442 -34.48 14.59 33.64
N PRO A 443 -35.35 15.35 32.96
CA PRO A 443 -35.59 16.77 33.28
C PRO A 443 -35.82 17.03 34.76
N THR A 444 -36.58 16.15 35.44
CA THR A 444 -36.88 16.25 36.87
C THR A 444 -35.63 16.27 37.76
N GLN A 445 -34.57 15.54 37.39
CA GLN A 445 -33.32 15.52 38.18
C GLN A 445 -32.60 16.87 38.08
N ILE A 446 -32.54 17.45 36.88
CA ILE A 446 -31.91 18.75 36.65
C ILE A 446 -32.69 19.87 37.35
N ASN A 447 -34.02 19.85 37.23
CA ASN A 447 -34.88 20.83 37.91
C ASN A 447 -34.75 20.72 39.43
N ALA A 448 -34.77 19.51 40.00
CA ALA A 448 -34.63 19.31 41.44
C ALA A 448 -33.29 19.83 41.98
N GLN A 449 -32.19 19.58 41.26
CA GLN A 449 -30.87 20.11 41.60
C GLN A 449 -30.88 21.64 41.57
N PHE A 450 -31.37 22.23 40.48
CA PHE A 450 -31.44 23.68 40.32
C PHE A 450 -32.27 24.35 41.41
N HIS A 451 -33.46 23.83 41.72
CA HIS A 451 -34.31 24.41 42.77
C HIS A 451 -33.67 24.30 44.16
N GLY A 452 -32.95 23.21 44.43
CA GLY A 452 -32.14 23.07 45.63
C GLY A 452 -31.07 24.16 45.72
N ASP A 453 -30.26 24.31 44.68
CA ASP A 453 -29.20 25.32 44.61
C ASP A 453 -29.77 26.75 44.68
N TYR A 454 -30.85 27.04 43.94
CA TYR A 454 -31.50 28.34 43.88
C TYR A 454 -32.10 28.77 45.23
N SER A 455 -32.59 27.81 46.02
CA SER A 455 -33.08 28.08 47.38
C SER A 455 -31.97 28.50 48.35
N ASN A 456 -30.74 28.05 48.11
CA ASN A 456 -29.57 28.33 48.94
C ASN A 456 -28.79 29.56 48.46
N ASP A 457 -28.59 29.71 47.15
CA ASP A 457 -27.89 30.81 46.51
C ASP A 457 -28.49 31.14 45.13
N ARG A 458 -29.37 32.15 45.12
CA ARG A 458 -30.05 32.60 43.90
C ARG A 458 -29.11 33.13 42.82
N GLY A 459 -27.94 33.64 43.19
CA GLY A 459 -27.03 34.30 42.26
C GLY A 459 -26.15 33.35 41.46
N SER A 460 -25.96 32.11 41.94
CA SER A 460 -25.07 31.11 41.34
C SER A 460 -25.77 29.85 40.83
N ALA A 461 -27.05 29.67 41.16
CA ALA A 461 -27.82 28.53 40.72
C ALA A 461 -27.96 28.51 39.19
N VAL A 462 -27.54 27.40 38.58
CA VAL A 462 -27.58 27.17 37.15
C VAL A 462 -28.12 25.77 36.86
N ARG A 463 -28.87 25.59 35.76
CA ARG A 463 -29.29 24.25 35.32
C ARG A 463 -28.15 23.59 34.58
N TRP A 464 -27.56 22.56 35.17
CA TRP A 464 -26.45 21.83 34.56
C TRP A 464 -26.53 20.33 34.83
N TYR A 465 -25.77 19.55 34.06
CA TYR A 465 -25.57 18.12 34.27
C TYR A 465 -24.11 17.75 33.97
N LEU A 466 -23.54 16.86 34.79
CA LEU A 466 -22.21 16.29 34.53
C LEU A 466 -22.38 15.11 33.58
N LEU A 467 -21.81 15.18 32.39
CA LEU A 467 -21.87 14.08 31.43
C LEU A 467 -21.32 12.79 32.07
N ASN A 468 -21.96 11.65 31.80
CA ASN A 468 -21.68 10.38 32.48
C ASN A 468 -20.20 9.97 32.41
N THR A 469 -19.52 10.28 31.29
CA THR A 469 -18.10 9.99 31.10
C THR A 469 -17.18 10.75 32.07
N PHE A 470 -17.69 11.78 32.74
CA PHE A 470 -16.96 12.62 33.69
C PHE A 470 -17.43 12.44 35.13
N ASP A 471 -18.43 11.57 35.37
CA ASP A 471 -19.01 11.31 36.68
C ASP A 471 -18.58 9.94 37.23
N GLN A 472 -17.43 9.93 37.93
CA GLN A 472 -16.90 8.72 38.55
C GLN A 472 -17.86 8.10 39.57
N THR A 473 -18.64 8.91 40.27
CA THR A 473 -19.46 8.44 41.40
C THR A 473 -20.81 7.93 40.92
N GLY A 474 -21.45 8.62 39.98
CA GLY A 474 -22.75 8.24 39.45
C GLY A 474 -22.68 7.20 38.32
N HIS A 475 -21.61 7.20 37.52
CA HIS A 475 -21.47 6.35 36.32
C HIS A 475 -20.05 5.76 36.18
N PRO A 476 -19.58 4.96 37.15
CA PRO A 476 -18.24 4.36 37.11
C PRO A 476 -18.02 3.43 35.91
N ASP A 477 -19.09 2.89 35.31
CA ASP A 477 -19.05 2.05 34.11
C ASP A 477 -18.85 2.85 32.81
N GLN A 478 -18.86 4.19 32.89
CA GLN A 478 -18.69 5.09 31.74
C GLN A 478 -17.57 6.11 31.94
N TYR A 479 -17.02 6.21 33.15
CA TYR A 479 -16.07 7.24 33.54
C TYR A 479 -14.72 7.14 32.79
N LEU A 480 -14.16 8.29 32.39
CA LEU A 480 -12.86 8.45 31.75
C LEU A 480 -12.16 9.71 32.33
N GLN A 481 -11.18 9.55 33.21
CA GLN A 481 -10.64 10.63 34.04
C GLN A 481 -9.99 11.78 33.24
N ASN A 482 -9.32 11.48 32.13
CA ASN A 482 -8.57 12.46 31.35
C ASN A 482 -9.22 12.79 29.99
N ALA A 483 -10.42 12.28 29.75
CA ALA A 483 -11.14 12.58 28.53
C ALA A 483 -11.60 14.04 28.50
N LYS A 484 -11.69 14.60 27.30
CA LYS A 484 -12.36 15.88 27.01
C LYS A 484 -13.41 15.66 25.93
N VAL A 485 -14.46 16.48 25.93
CA VAL A 485 -15.48 16.42 24.88
C VAL A 485 -14.91 17.02 23.60
N VAL A 486 -15.04 16.30 22.48
CA VAL A 486 -14.68 16.80 21.16
C VAL A 486 -15.57 18.01 20.82
N PRO A 487 -15.01 19.23 20.65
CA PRO A 487 -15.81 20.41 20.35
C PRO A 487 -16.66 20.23 19.08
N GLY A 488 -17.96 20.49 19.18
CA GLY A 488 -18.90 20.38 18.07
C GLY A 488 -19.36 18.95 17.73
N SER A 489 -18.88 17.93 18.44
CA SER A 489 -19.42 16.55 18.31
C SER A 489 -20.74 16.36 19.05
N ASP A 490 -21.08 17.27 19.95
CA ASP A 490 -22.22 17.17 20.83
C ASP A 490 -23.56 17.33 20.07
N ARG A 491 -24.52 16.51 20.45
CA ARG A 491 -25.89 16.54 19.95
C ARG A 491 -26.86 16.32 21.10
N VAL A 492 -27.70 17.31 21.34
CA VAL A 492 -28.66 17.31 22.44
C VAL A 492 -30.09 17.31 21.88
N ILE A 493 -30.89 16.34 22.33
CA ILE A 493 -32.32 16.26 22.06
C ILE A 493 -33.03 16.27 23.41
N GLY A 494 -33.88 17.26 23.64
CA GLY A 494 -34.61 17.42 24.89
C GLY A 494 -36.07 17.82 24.66
N PRO A 495 -36.87 17.91 25.72
CA PRO A 495 -38.25 18.38 25.63
C PRO A 495 -38.33 19.85 25.21
N ASP A 496 -39.26 20.21 24.32
CA ASP A 496 -39.47 21.60 23.88
C ASP A 496 -39.95 22.47 25.05
N MET A 497 -39.15 23.47 25.39
CA MET A 497 -39.41 24.44 26.45
C MET A 497 -40.31 25.59 26.00
N THR A 498 -40.64 25.68 24.71
CA THR A 498 -41.50 26.76 24.18
C THR A 498 -42.95 26.52 24.59
N PRO A 499 -43.60 27.46 25.28
CA PRO A 499 -45.03 27.33 25.58
C PRO A 499 -45.84 27.15 24.29
N GLY A 500 -46.62 26.07 24.20
CA GLY A 500 -47.46 25.80 23.03
C GLY A 500 -47.78 24.33 22.79
N PRO A 501 -48.37 23.98 21.63
CA PRO A 501 -48.80 22.62 21.29
C PRO A 501 -47.68 21.57 21.22
N ASN A 502 -46.42 22.02 21.18
CA ASN A 502 -45.24 21.16 21.14
C ASN A 502 -44.49 21.08 22.47
N TYR A 503 -44.93 21.82 23.49
CA TYR A 503 -44.30 21.81 24.81
C TYR A 503 -44.14 20.37 25.34
N GLY A 504 -42.91 20.03 25.74
CA GLY A 504 -42.56 18.68 26.22
C GLY A 504 -42.27 17.63 25.14
N LYS A 505 -42.49 17.92 23.86
CA LYS A 505 -42.11 16.99 22.77
C LYS A 505 -40.60 17.05 22.50
N PRO A 506 -39.96 15.95 22.06
CA PRO A 506 -38.54 15.94 21.77
C PRO A 506 -38.19 16.85 20.59
N ILE A 507 -37.24 17.76 20.80
CA ILE A 507 -36.65 18.63 19.77
C ILE A 507 -35.13 18.69 19.94
N ARG A 508 -34.43 19.02 18.86
CA ARG A 508 -32.98 19.25 18.92
C ARG A 508 -32.73 20.63 19.53
N TYR A 509 -31.94 20.69 20.60
CA TYR A 509 -31.53 21.97 21.17
C TYR A 509 -30.43 22.61 20.32
N GLN A 510 -30.37 23.94 20.34
CA GLN A 510 -29.35 24.72 19.65
C GLN A 510 -28.15 24.99 20.57
N ARG A 511 -26.94 24.67 20.10
CA ARG A 511 -25.71 24.99 20.82
C ARG A 511 -25.48 26.49 20.79
N VAL A 512 -25.08 27.06 21.93
CA VAL A 512 -24.58 28.44 22.03
C VAL A 512 -23.14 28.45 22.55
N PRO A 513 -22.32 29.44 22.17
CA PRO A 513 -20.94 29.56 22.65
C PRO A 513 -20.89 29.67 24.17
N LEU A 514 -19.87 29.08 24.80
CA LEU A 514 -19.70 29.10 26.26
C LEU A 514 -19.59 30.54 26.81
N SER A 515 -19.07 31.47 26.00
CA SER A 515 -18.88 32.89 26.35
C SER A 515 -20.15 33.74 26.26
N LEU A 516 -21.24 33.24 25.66
CA LEU A 516 -22.45 34.04 25.35
C LEU A 516 -23.39 34.22 26.56
N GLY A 517 -22.98 33.85 27.78
CA GLY A 517 -23.82 33.91 28.97
C GLY A 517 -24.71 32.67 29.13
N ASP A 518 -25.88 32.82 29.75
CA ASP A 518 -26.78 31.68 30.01
C ASP A 518 -27.60 31.30 28.77
N PRO A 519 -27.75 29.98 28.49
CA PRO A 519 -28.55 29.54 27.34
C PRO A 519 -30.01 29.98 27.45
N GLY A 520 -30.63 30.31 26.32
CA GLY A 520 -32.07 30.51 26.25
C GLY A 520 -32.89 29.22 26.22
N LEU A 521 -34.18 29.35 25.97
CA LEU A 521 -35.08 28.20 25.77
C LEU A 521 -34.60 27.35 24.60
N ASN A 522 -34.61 26.02 24.76
CA ASN A 522 -34.17 25.06 23.74
C ASN A 522 -32.73 25.29 23.26
N GLN A 523 -31.92 25.94 24.07
CA GLN A 523 -30.50 26.14 23.84
C GLN A 523 -29.70 25.43 24.93
N TYR A 524 -28.44 25.14 24.62
CA TYR A 524 -27.50 24.60 25.59
C TYR A 524 -26.09 25.10 25.30
N LYS A 525 -25.25 25.11 26.33
CA LYS A 525 -23.79 25.28 26.18
C LYS A 525 -23.10 24.09 26.84
N VAL A 526 -21.94 23.73 26.33
CA VAL A 526 -21.13 22.63 26.86
C VAL A 526 -19.74 23.15 27.19
N ASP A 527 -19.28 22.85 28.39
CA ASP A 527 -17.89 22.97 28.78
C ASP A 527 -17.18 21.68 28.38
N CYS A 528 -16.35 21.77 27.33
CA CYS A 528 -15.67 20.62 26.76
C CYS A 528 -14.56 20.06 27.65
N ASP A 529 -14.01 20.85 28.58
CA ASP A 529 -12.98 20.39 29.51
C ASP A 529 -13.59 19.71 30.73
N LEU A 530 -14.64 20.30 31.30
CA LEU A 530 -15.27 19.80 32.53
C LEU A 530 -16.36 18.76 32.26
N GLY A 531 -16.75 18.56 30.99
CA GLY A 531 -17.86 17.67 30.64
C GLY A 531 -19.19 18.13 31.24
N LYS A 532 -19.36 19.44 31.48
CA LYS A 532 -20.60 20.01 32.01
C LYS A 532 -21.44 20.56 30.88
N ILE A 533 -22.70 20.13 30.82
CA ILE A 533 -23.69 20.73 29.94
C ILE A 533 -24.61 21.64 30.75
N TYR A 534 -24.92 22.81 30.21
CA TYR A 534 -25.79 23.79 30.83
C TYR A 534 -27.02 24.05 29.96
N PHE A 535 -28.15 24.24 30.61
CA PHE A 535 -29.44 24.56 30.01
C PHE A 535 -29.90 25.94 30.47
N SER A 536 -31.08 26.36 30.00
CA SER A 536 -31.68 27.61 30.47
C SER A 536 -31.78 27.64 31.99
N SER A 537 -31.21 28.68 32.60
CA SER A 537 -31.23 28.90 34.06
C SER A 537 -32.33 29.87 34.47
N ASP A 538 -33.32 30.14 33.60
CA ASP A 538 -34.48 30.97 33.95
C ASP A 538 -35.26 30.32 35.11
N PRO A 539 -35.34 30.96 36.28
CA PRO A 539 -36.02 30.38 37.44
C PRO A 539 -37.54 30.28 37.25
N ASN A 540 -38.11 30.97 36.27
CA ASN A 540 -39.55 30.94 36.00
C ASN A 540 -39.97 29.80 35.07
N ILE A 541 -39.01 29.10 34.46
CA ILE A 541 -39.29 28.08 33.43
C ILE A 541 -38.44 26.83 33.72
N ASP A 542 -39.11 25.77 34.14
CA ASP A 542 -38.50 24.45 34.30
C ASP A 542 -38.36 23.71 32.97
N LEU A 543 -37.41 22.78 32.91
CA LEU A 543 -37.38 21.82 31.82
C LEU A 543 -38.69 21.00 31.84
N PRO A 544 -39.39 20.84 30.72
CA PRO A 544 -40.71 20.22 30.73
C PRO A 544 -40.71 18.79 31.30
N GLU A 545 -41.62 18.56 32.24
CA GLU A 545 -41.84 17.25 32.90
C GLU A 545 -43.16 16.60 32.43
N VAL A 546 -43.63 16.96 31.23
CA VAL A 546 -44.91 16.49 30.69
C VAL A 546 -44.82 14.99 30.38
N LEU A 547 -45.79 14.24 30.89
CA LEU A 547 -45.94 12.82 30.59
C LEU A 547 -46.48 12.64 29.17
N ASP A 548 -45.84 11.79 28.39
CA ASP A 548 -46.36 11.32 27.11
C ASP A 548 -47.62 10.43 27.32
N SER A 549 -48.24 9.99 26.22
CA SER A 549 -49.41 9.11 26.25
C SER A 549 -49.15 7.74 26.92
N ARG A 550 -47.90 7.44 27.28
CA ARG A 550 -47.46 6.22 27.96
C ARG A 550 -47.04 6.51 29.41
N GLY A 551 -47.29 7.71 29.92
CA GLY A 551 -46.96 8.09 31.30
C GLY A 551 -45.46 8.32 31.50
N LYS A 552 -44.70 8.66 30.47
CA LYS A 552 -43.25 8.85 30.55
C LYS A 552 -42.84 10.28 30.20
N ILE A 553 -41.95 10.85 31.00
CA ILE A 553 -41.32 12.14 30.71
C ILE A 553 -40.34 11.99 29.54
N THR A 554 -40.37 12.91 28.58
CA THR A 554 -39.38 13.00 27.51
C THR A 554 -37.99 13.22 28.10
N PRO A 555 -37.05 12.26 27.98
CA PRO A 555 -35.71 12.42 28.51
C PRO A 555 -34.88 13.37 27.66
N ILE A 556 -33.83 13.94 28.25
CA ILE A 556 -32.77 14.61 27.51
C ILE A 556 -31.76 13.55 27.07
N LEU A 557 -31.54 13.47 25.77
CA LEU A 557 -30.60 12.55 25.12
C LEU A 557 -29.39 13.36 24.66
N ILE A 558 -28.20 12.91 25.03
CA ILE A 558 -26.94 13.55 24.67
C ILE A 558 -26.02 12.53 24.01
N ASP A 559 -25.56 12.85 22.82
CA ASP A 559 -24.48 12.17 22.12
C ASP A 559 -23.30 13.11 21.99
N TYR A 560 -22.08 12.59 22.15
CA TYR A 560 -20.83 13.31 21.95
C TYR A 560 -19.68 12.32 21.75
N LYS A 561 -18.54 12.85 21.32
CA LYS A 561 -17.27 12.13 21.24
C LYS A 561 -16.28 12.67 22.27
N VAL A 562 -15.27 11.88 22.58
CA VAL A 562 -14.20 12.25 23.51
C VAL A 562 -12.83 12.16 22.85
N HIS A 563 -11.86 12.89 23.40
CA HIS A 563 -10.45 12.83 23.01
C HIS A 563 -9.54 13.01 24.23
N PHE A 564 -8.29 12.58 24.11
CA PHE A 564 -7.28 12.60 25.20
C PHE A 564 -6.04 13.44 24.86
N ASN A 565 -5.94 13.91 23.61
CA ASN A 565 -4.79 14.69 23.16
C ASN A 565 -4.89 16.16 23.58
N LYS A 566 -3.72 16.81 23.65
CA LYS A 566 -3.54 18.21 23.98
C LYS A 566 -3.23 19.04 22.74
N SER A 567 -3.35 20.35 22.87
CA SER A 567 -3.11 21.30 21.78
C SER A 567 -1.64 21.39 21.36
N ASP A 568 -0.72 20.98 22.23
CA ASP A 568 0.73 20.97 22.05
C ASP A 568 1.29 19.56 21.74
N ASP A 569 0.43 18.55 21.58
CA ASP A 569 0.88 17.21 21.20
C ASP A 569 1.39 17.21 19.74
N THR A 570 2.55 16.58 19.53
CA THR A 570 3.12 16.34 18.19
C THR A 570 3.00 14.86 17.84
N VAL A 571 2.58 14.57 16.61
CA VAL A 571 2.42 13.21 16.11
C VAL A 571 3.40 12.97 14.98
N THR A 572 4.18 11.91 15.07
CA THR A 572 5.05 11.44 13.98
C THR A 572 4.76 9.99 13.66
N GLY A 573 5.22 9.51 12.51
CA GLY A 573 5.07 8.10 12.18
C GLY A 573 6.23 7.51 11.42
N ASN A 574 6.46 6.22 11.67
CA ASN A 574 7.32 5.33 10.93
C ASN A 574 6.42 4.32 10.22
N TYR A 575 6.42 4.31 8.89
CA TYR A 575 5.54 3.43 8.13
C TYR A 575 6.13 3.14 6.75
N ALA A 576 5.89 1.94 6.22
CA ALA A 576 6.07 1.70 4.79
C ALA A 576 4.75 1.99 4.06
N THR A 577 4.83 2.60 2.89
CA THR A 577 3.64 3.02 2.13
C THR A 577 3.56 2.36 0.76
N LYS A 578 2.37 1.90 0.37
CA LYS A 578 2.07 1.43 -0.99
C LYS A 578 1.91 2.59 -1.97
N SER A 579 1.81 3.83 -1.49
CA SER A 579 1.71 5.03 -2.33
C SER A 579 3.04 5.42 -2.97
N LEU A 580 4.16 4.85 -2.51
CA LEU A 580 5.50 5.15 -2.98
C LEU A 580 6.29 3.84 -3.13
N ILE A 581 6.60 3.47 -4.36
CA ILE A 581 7.37 2.28 -4.68
C ILE A 581 8.79 2.68 -5.03
N THR A 582 9.76 2.13 -4.31
CA THR A 582 11.17 2.18 -4.67
C THR A 582 11.43 1.07 -5.69
N VAL A 583 11.87 1.44 -6.89
CA VAL A 583 12.26 0.50 -7.94
C VAL A 583 13.76 0.58 -8.12
N HIS A 584 14.43 -0.51 -7.76
CA HIS A 584 15.84 -0.72 -8.04
C HIS A 584 15.98 -1.58 -9.29
N LEU A 585 16.77 -1.10 -10.24
CA LEU A 585 17.09 -1.75 -11.52
C LEU A 585 18.60 -1.86 -11.62
N GLY A 586 19.15 -2.93 -11.07
CA GLY A 586 20.48 -3.41 -11.38
C GLY A 586 20.42 -4.25 -12.64
N MET A 587 21.33 -3.99 -13.57
CA MET A 587 21.49 -4.78 -14.79
C MET A 587 22.96 -5.11 -14.94
N ARG A 588 23.26 -6.36 -15.31
CA ARG A 588 24.61 -6.75 -15.71
C ARG A 588 24.59 -7.15 -17.16
N MET A 589 25.29 -6.36 -17.95
CA MET A 589 25.54 -6.66 -19.35
C MET A 589 26.88 -7.31 -19.51
N PHE A 590 26.93 -8.37 -20.30
CA PHE A 590 28.16 -9.10 -20.50
C PHE A 590 28.61 -8.99 -21.96
N ASP A 591 29.87 -8.62 -22.13
CA ASP A 591 30.52 -8.64 -23.44
C ASP A 591 30.95 -10.08 -23.75
N PRO A 592 30.38 -10.73 -24.79
CA PRO A 592 30.70 -12.12 -25.14
C PRO A 592 32.17 -12.32 -25.52
N ASP A 593 32.87 -11.26 -25.97
CA ASP A 593 34.28 -11.34 -26.36
C ASP A 593 35.24 -11.09 -25.17
N ALA A 594 34.82 -10.28 -24.19
CA ALA A 594 35.66 -9.88 -23.06
C ALA A 594 35.38 -10.63 -21.75
N GLY A 595 34.22 -11.31 -21.64
CA GLY A 595 33.79 -12.01 -20.42
C GLY A 595 33.62 -11.09 -19.20
N ARG A 596 33.57 -9.77 -19.40
CA ARG A 596 33.45 -8.77 -18.32
C ARG A 596 32.01 -8.25 -18.26
N ALA A 597 31.50 -8.18 -17.03
CA ALA A 597 30.21 -7.57 -16.73
C ALA A 597 30.34 -6.05 -16.63
N TYR A 598 29.45 -5.32 -17.27
CA TYR A 598 29.22 -3.90 -17.05
C TYR A 598 27.95 -3.74 -16.23
N PRO A 599 28.05 -3.31 -14.97
CA PRO A 599 26.89 -3.03 -14.16
C PRO A 599 26.28 -1.68 -14.57
N VAL A 600 24.97 -1.68 -14.79
CA VAL A 600 24.13 -0.47 -14.86
C VAL A 600 23.20 -0.53 -13.65
N ASP A 601 23.14 0.54 -12.87
CA ASP A 601 22.29 0.61 -11.70
C ASP A 601 21.45 1.89 -11.76
N LEU A 602 20.13 1.75 -11.67
CA LEU A 602 19.16 2.82 -11.64
C LEU A 602 18.24 2.61 -10.44
N ASN A 603 17.96 3.68 -9.72
CA ASN A 603 17.00 3.67 -8.61
C ASN A 603 16.02 4.82 -8.79
N ASP A 604 14.72 4.56 -8.64
CA ASP A 604 13.68 5.59 -8.69
C ASP A 604 12.60 5.35 -7.62
N ASN A 605 12.05 6.45 -7.10
CA ASN A 605 10.97 6.46 -6.13
C ASN A 605 9.69 6.94 -6.81
N ILE A 606 8.82 6.00 -7.16
CA ILE A 606 7.65 6.27 -7.98
C ILE A 606 6.43 6.42 -7.09
N LYS A 607 5.84 7.62 -7.09
CA LYS A 607 4.58 7.90 -6.40
C LYS A 607 3.40 7.42 -7.24
N ILE A 608 2.56 6.56 -6.65
CA ILE A 608 1.28 6.13 -7.24
C ILE A 608 0.28 7.27 -7.11
N ARG A 609 -0.07 7.91 -8.24
CA ARG A 609 -0.83 9.17 -8.22
C ARG A 609 -2.34 9.00 -8.08
N ASN A 610 -2.86 7.86 -8.54
CA ASN A 610 -4.29 7.59 -8.54
C ASN A 610 -4.72 6.66 -7.40
N ALA A 611 -3.85 6.44 -6.40
CA ALA A 611 -4.18 5.73 -5.18
C ALA A 611 -5.32 6.47 -4.44
N LEU A 612 -6.56 6.00 -4.66
CA LEU A 612 -7.88 6.48 -4.20
C LEU A 612 -8.01 8.02 -4.10
N ARG A 613 -8.22 8.64 -5.26
CA ARG A 613 -9.13 9.79 -5.36
C ARG A 613 -10.59 9.34 -5.30
#